data_AF-A0A527J334-F1
#
_entry.id   AF-A0A527J334-F1
#
_cell.length_a   1.000
_cell.length_b   1.000
_cell.length_c   1.000
_cell.angle_alpha   90.00
_cell.angle_beta   90.00
_cell.angle_gamma   90.00
#
_symmetry.space_group_name_H-M   'P 1'
#
loop_
_entity.id
_entity.type
_entity.pdbx_description
1 polymer ?
#
loop_
_entity_poly.entity_id
_entity_poly.type
_entity_poly.pdbx_seq_one_letter_code
_entity_poly.pdbx_strand_id
1 'polypeptide(L)' 'IKAVGANSDQTAGIAIVRRALQAPARQIAANAGAEASIVAGKILENKGPTFGFNAQTGEYGDMIAMGIVDPVKVVRTA' A
#
# COMPACT_ATOMS: atom_id res chain seq x y z
N ILE A 1 6.33 7.77 0.78
CA ILE A 1 7.10 8.69 -0.12
C ILE A 1 7.19 10.08 0.50
N LYS A 2 8.39 10.53 0.88
CA LYS A 2 8.66 11.90 1.34
C LYS A 2 9.17 12.75 0.16
N ALA A 3 8.28 13.07 -0.78
CA ALA A 3 8.57 13.97 -1.90
C ALA A 3 7.74 15.26 -1.76
N VAL A 4 8.33 16.39 -2.13
CA VAL A 4 7.71 17.73 -2.14
C VAL A 4 7.97 18.33 -3.52
N GLY A 5 6.93 18.88 -4.15
CA GLY A 5 7.06 19.52 -5.46
C GLY A 5 7.67 20.91 -5.35
N ALA A 6 8.41 21.35 -6.35
CA ALA A 6 8.94 22.72 -6.43
C ALA A 6 7.86 23.76 -6.75
N ASN A 7 6.70 23.32 -7.27
CA ASN A 7 5.54 24.15 -7.58
C ASN A 7 4.22 23.39 -7.34
N SER A 8 3.09 24.07 -7.56
CA SER A 8 1.74 23.52 -7.40
C SER A 8 1.51 22.28 -8.26
N ASP A 9 1.94 22.32 -9.51
CA ASP A 9 1.66 21.27 -10.50
C ASP A 9 2.42 19.98 -10.17
N GLN A 10 3.69 20.11 -9.77
CA GLN A 10 4.47 18.98 -9.26
C GLN A 10 3.87 18.41 -7.98
N THR A 11 3.35 19.26 -7.09
CA THR A 11 2.69 18.81 -5.86
C THR A 11 1.42 18.02 -6.16
N ALA A 12 0.63 18.46 -7.14
CA ALA A 12 -0.54 17.73 -7.63
C ALA A 12 -0.14 16.37 -8.22
N GLY A 13 0.90 16.32 -9.06
CA GLY A 13 1.42 15.08 -9.62
C GLY A 13 1.87 14.07 -8.55
N ILE A 14 2.60 14.53 -7.53
CA ILE A 14 3.02 13.70 -6.39
C ILE A 14 1.78 13.15 -5.65
N ALA A 15 0.75 13.97 -5.44
CA ALA A 15 -0.48 13.53 -4.77
C ALA A 15 -1.23 12.45 -5.56
N ILE A 16 -1.27 12.56 -6.89
CA ILE A 16 -1.87 11.55 -7.78
C ILE A 16 -1.14 10.20 -7.62
N VAL A 17 0.20 10.20 -7.72
CA VAL A 17 0.99 8.96 -7.57
C VAL A 17 0.83 8.36 -6.18
N ARG A 18 0.84 9.19 -5.11
CA ARG A 18 0.60 8.72 -3.73
C ARG A 18 -0.74 8.01 -3.56
N ARG A 19 -1.79 8.48 -4.25
CA ARG A 19 -3.11 7.84 -4.24
C ARG A 19 -3.09 6.54 -5.06
N ALA A 20 -2.49 6.57 -6.24
CA ALA A 20 -2.44 5.43 -7.16
C ALA A 20 -1.74 4.21 -6.53
N LEU A 21 -0.66 4.42 -5.77
CA LEU A 21 0.08 3.34 -5.10
C LEU A 21 -0.76 2.54 -4.08
N GLN A 22 -1.88 3.07 -3.61
CA GLN A 22 -2.78 2.34 -2.71
C GLN A 22 -3.74 1.41 -3.46
N ALA A 23 -3.89 1.58 -4.78
CA ALA A 23 -4.88 0.86 -5.57
C ALA A 23 -4.69 -0.68 -5.53
N PRO A 24 -3.47 -1.23 -5.66
CA PRO A 24 -3.28 -2.68 -5.61
C PRO A 24 -3.71 -3.29 -4.28
N ALA A 25 -3.32 -2.69 -3.16
CA ALA A 25 -3.70 -3.16 -1.82
C ALA A 25 -5.22 -3.08 -1.59
N ARG A 26 -5.86 -2.00 -2.03
CA ARG A 26 -7.33 -1.84 -1.98
C ARG A 26 -8.05 -2.90 -2.82
N GLN A 27 -7.53 -3.18 -4.01
CA GLN A 27 -8.11 -4.18 -4.90
C GLN A 27 -8.00 -5.59 -4.30
N ILE A 28 -6.86 -5.94 -3.72
CA ILE A 28 -6.64 -7.22 -3.03
C ILE A 28 -7.63 -7.35 -1.86
N ALA A 29 -7.77 -6.32 -1.04
CA ALA A 29 -8.72 -6.31 0.08
C ALA A 29 -10.18 -6.48 -0.38
N ALA A 30 -10.59 -5.74 -1.41
CA ALA A 30 -11.94 -5.84 -1.96
C ALA A 30 -12.23 -7.23 -2.54
N ASN A 31 -11.26 -7.82 -3.25
CA ASN A 31 -11.38 -9.18 -3.79
C ASN A 31 -11.52 -10.23 -2.68
N ALA A 32 -10.93 -9.98 -1.50
CA ALA A 32 -11.06 -10.82 -0.32
C ALA A 32 -12.33 -10.53 0.51
N GLY A 33 -13.21 -9.63 0.07
CA GLY A 33 -14.45 -9.26 0.77
C GLY A 33 -14.24 -8.32 1.97
N ALA A 34 -13.03 -7.80 2.17
CA ALA A 34 -12.74 -6.81 3.20
C ALA A 34 -13.05 -5.38 2.72
N GLU A 35 -13.33 -4.47 3.66
CA GLU A 35 -13.54 -3.06 3.33
C GLU A 35 -12.19 -2.39 3.02
N ALA A 36 -12.00 -2.06 1.75
CA ALA A 36 -10.72 -1.62 1.20
C ALA A 36 -10.19 -0.31 1.81
N SER A 37 -11.07 0.62 2.21
CA SER A 37 -10.67 1.91 2.77
C SER A 37 -10.06 1.78 4.16
N ILE A 38 -10.62 0.90 4.99
CA ILE A 38 -10.16 0.57 6.34
C ILE A 38 -8.85 -0.19 6.26
N VAL A 39 -8.71 -1.15 5.35
CA VAL A 39 -7.44 -1.86 5.16
C VAL A 39 -6.33 -0.89 4.77
N ALA A 40 -6.56 -0.06 3.75
CA ALA A 40 -5.58 0.93 3.32
C ALA A 40 -5.25 1.95 4.42
N GLY A 41 -6.26 2.41 5.18
CA GLY A 41 -6.08 3.33 6.30
C GLY A 41 -5.18 2.74 7.39
N LYS A 42 -5.48 1.53 7.86
CA LYS A 42 -4.69 0.84 8.90
C LYS A 42 -3.25 0.60 8.49
N ILE A 43 -3.00 0.23 7.23
CA ILE A 43 -1.64 0.06 6.71
C ILE A 43 -0.88 1.39 6.71
N LEU A 44 -1.54 2.50 6.33
CA LEU A 44 -0.92 3.84 6.28
C LEU A 44 -0.68 4.46 7.66
N GLU A 45 -1.52 4.17 8.64
CA GLU A 45 -1.36 4.64 10.02
C GLU A 45 -0.15 3.98 10.71
N ASN A 46 0.18 2.75 10.31
CA ASN A 46 1.35 2.05 10.81
C ASN A 46 2.63 2.49 10.08
N LYS A 47 3.70 2.72 10.84
CA LYS A 47 5.01 3.15 10.29
C LYS A 47 5.97 1.97 10.03
N GLY A 48 5.56 0.74 10.36
CA GLY A 48 6.34 -0.46 10.13
C GLY A 48 6.56 -0.70 8.64
N PRO A 49 7.81 -0.89 8.17
CA PRO A 49 8.10 -1.06 6.74
C PRO A 49 7.55 -2.37 6.16
N THR A 50 7.30 -3.35 7.02
CA THR A 50 6.81 -4.69 6.68
C THR A 50 5.36 -4.92 7.11
N PHE A 51 4.71 -3.92 7.71
CA PHE A 51 3.34 -4.07 8.18
C PHE A 51 2.36 -4.07 7.01
N GLY A 52 1.48 -5.06 6.97
CA GLY A 52 0.49 -5.19 5.92
C GLY A 52 -0.76 -5.94 6.37
N PHE A 53 -1.53 -6.40 5.38
CA PHE A 53 -2.76 -7.13 5.56
C PHE A 53 -2.69 -8.44 4.78
N ASN A 54 -2.88 -9.55 5.49
CA ASN A 54 -3.01 -10.86 4.89
C ASN A 54 -4.44 -11.07 4.43
N ALA A 55 -4.68 -10.98 3.11
CA ALA A 55 -6.00 -11.14 2.53
C ALA A 55 -6.55 -12.57 2.60
N GLN A 56 -5.70 -13.57 2.86
CA GLN A 56 -6.13 -14.97 3.01
C GLN A 56 -6.74 -15.23 4.39
N THR A 57 -6.23 -14.57 5.45
CA THR A 57 -6.66 -14.79 6.84
C THR A 57 -7.43 -13.61 7.44
N GLY A 58 -7.33 -12.42 6.86
CA GLY A 58 -7.92 -11.18 7.38
C GLY A 58 -7.10 -10.50 8.49
N GLU A 59 -5.86 -10.96 8.72
CA GLU A 59 -5.01 -10.46 9.81
C GLU A 59 -4.03 -9.38 9.36
N TYR A 60 -3.63 -8.52 10.30
CA TYR A 60 -2.60 -7.51 10.09
C TYR A 60 -1.32 -7.92 10.80
N GLY A 61 -0.16 -7.65 10.21
CA GLY A 61 1.12 -7.94 10.84
C GLY A 61 2.28 -7.81 9.89
N ASP A 62 3.41 -8.42 10.26
CA ASP A 62 4.63 -8.41 9.46
C ASP A 62 4.50 -9.38 8.27
N MET A 63 4.48 -8.82 7.06
CA MET A 63 4.32 -9.56 5.81
C MET A 63 5.48 -10.50 5.52
N ILE A 64 6.70 -10.17 5.98
CA ILE A 64 7.87 -11.05 5.84
C ILE A 64 7.72 -12.25 6.79
N ALA A 65 7.35 -12.01 8.04
CA ALA A 65 7.11 -13.09 9.01
C ALA A 65 5.95 -14.00 8.58
N MET A 66 4.94 -13.45 7.91
CA MET A 66 3.82 -14.19 7.32
C MET A 66 4.18 -14.92 6.01
N GLY A 67 5.38 -14.70 5.47
CA GLY A 67 5.83 -15.32 4.21
C GLY A 67 5.18 -14.75 2.94
N ILE A 68 4.53 -13.58 3.02
CA ILE A 68 3.88 -12.91 1.89
C ILE A 68 4.85 -11.87 1.35
N VAL A 69 5.69 -12.28 0.40
CA VAL A 69 6.79 -11.46 -0.14
C VAL A 69 6.74 -11.41 -1.67
N ASP A 70 6.92 -10.21 -2.23
CA ASP A 70 7.02 -10.00 -3.67
C ASP A 70 8.47 -9.75 -4.11
N PRO A 71 8.91 -10.27 -5.26
CA PRO A 71 10.23 -9.95 -5.79
C PRO A 71 10.38 -8.45 -6.08
N VAL A 72 11.40 -7.82 -5.50
CA VAL A 72 11.66 -6.36 -5.65
C VAL A 72 11.72 -5.92 -7.11
N LYS A 73 12.28 -6.76 -8.00
CA LYS A 73 12.37 -6.48 -9.44
C LYS A 73 10.99 -6.25 -10.07
N VAL A 74 9.98 -7.02 -9.65
CA VAL A 74 8.62 -6.91 -10.18
C VAL A 74 7.96 -5.65 -9.65
N VAL A 75 7.98 -5.44 -8.33
CA VAL A 75 7.34 -4.28 -7.69
C VAL A 75 7.93 -2.95 -8.16
N ARG A 76 9.22 -2.90 -8.52
CA ARG A 76 9.86 -1.69 -9.05
C ARG A 76 9.51 -1.40 -10.52
N THR A 77 9.22 -2.44 -11.30
CA THR A 77 9.01 -2.30 -12.75
C THR A 77 7.53 -2.10 -13.10
N ALA A 78 6.63 -2.58 -12.24
CA ALA A 78 5.19 -2.35 -12.32
C ALA A 78 4.82 -0.91 -11.94
#